data_AF-A0A955XTD8-F1
#
_entry.id   AF-A0A955XTD8-F1
#
_cell.length_a   1.000
_cell.length_b   1.000
_cell.length_c   1.000
_cell.angle_alpha   90.00
_cell.angle_beta   90.00
_cell.angle_gamma   90.00
#
_symmetry.space_group_name_H-M   'P 1'
#
loop_
_entity.id
_entity.type
_entity.pdbx_description
1 polymer ?
#
loop_
_entity_poly.entity_id
_entity_poly.type
_entity_poly.pdbx_seq_one_letter_code
_entity_poly.pdbx_strand_id
1 'polypeptide(L)'
;MMDRQHDIDSILDLWADEELTSVEAVEQLCALNADTFAADIAALAMSEGALSPRDAQKLRSLVEALNRLSPQEEEIVSRSLSEGAPSGWEDYLISLEEDRAFSAQRRMARALQTKGASEGLVLYCSVVPGIIPEISGWLDDGTLSVETVEEFEQTSPQLVGLWLTLKARIEWSQNEDEVEALALLRVAEDHIDPGTSAIFAETKALIASGRDA
;
A
#
# COMPACT_ATOMS: atom_id res chain seq x y z
N MET A 1 11.00 -11.64 -27.37
CA MET A 1 10.67 -11.21 -26.00
C MET A 1 9.73 -12.26 -25.47
N MET A 2 10.24 -13.19 -24.65
CA MET A 2 9.36 -14.02 -23.83
C MET A 2 8.62 -13.08 -22.88
N ASP A 3 7.36 -13.39 -22.64
CA ASP A 3 6.39 -12.53 -21.99
C ASP A 3 6.69 -12.47 -20.49
N ARG A 4 7.12 -11.31 -19.97
CA ARG A 4 7.47 -11.14 -18.55
C ARG A 4 6.34 -11.61 -17.64
N GLN A 5 5.08 -11.39 -18.05
CA GLN A 5 3.94 -11.85 -17.28
C GLN A 5 3.88 -13.38 -17.22
N HIS A 6 4.18 -14.07 -18.31
CA HIS A 6 4.26 -15.52 -18.34
C HIS A 6 5.36 -16.07 -17.42
N ASP A 7 6.52 -15.39 -17.36
CA ASP A 7 7.60 -15.77 -16.45
C ASP A 7 7.20 -15.55 -14.97
N ILE A 8 6.50 -14.45 -14.66
CA ILE A 8 5.95 -14.20 -13.31
C ILE A 8 4.92 -15.28 -12.95
N ASP A 9 3.94 -15.52 -13.81
CA ASP A 9 2.89 -16.53 -13.60
C ASP A 9 3.51 -17.91 -13.38
N SER A 10 4.51 -18.29 -14.17
CA SER A 10 5.21 -19.57 -14.00
C SER A 10 5.93 -19.66 -12.65
N ILE A 11 6.54 -18.58 -12.15
CA ILE A 11 7.20 -18.59 -10.83
C ILE A 11 6.15 -18.75 -9.73
N LEU A 12 5.01 -18.05 -9.84
CA LEU A 12 3.92 -18.13 -8.87
C LEU A 12 3.31 -19.54 -8.83
N ASP A 13 3.08 -20.17 -9.98
CA ASP A 13 2.57 -21.54 -10.07
C ASP A 13 3.55 -22.53 -9.44
N LEU A 14 4.85 -22.45 -9.78
CA LEU A 14 5.87 -23.34 -9.21
C LEU A 14 6.04 -23.15 -7.70
N TRP A 15 5.87 -21.94 -7.20
CA TRP A 15 5.90 -21.68 -5.76
C TRP A 15 4.65 -22.23 -5.06
N ALA A 16 3.47 -22.07 -5.66
CA ALA A 16 2.21 -22.60 -5.13
C ALA A 16 2.18 -24.14 -5.11
N ASP A 17 2.83 -24.78 -6.08
CA ASP A 17 2.99 -26.24 -6.17
C ASP A 17 4.14 -26.78 -5.29
N GLU A 18 4.75 -25.93 -4.45
CA GLU A 18 5.90 -26.25 -3.58
C GLU A 18 7.16 -26.73 -4.35
N GLU A 19 7.25 -26.46 -5.66
CA GLU A 19 8.42 -26.77 -6.50
C GLU A 19 9.55 -25.74 -6.34
N LEU A 20 9.22 -24.53 -5.88
CA LEU A 20 10.17 -23.48 -5.49
C LEU A 20 10.04 -23.15 -4.00
N THR A 21 11.18 -22.99 -3.32
CA THR A 21 11.17 -22.40 -1.98
C THR A 21 10.77 -20.92 -2.05
N SER A 22 10.18 -20.38 -0.98
CA SER A 22 9.84 -18.95 -0.91
C SER A 22 11.06 -18.04 -1.12
N VAL A 23 12.25 -18.48 -0.70
CA VAL A 23 13.50 -17.75 -0.98
C VAL A 23 13.79 -17.67 -2.48
N GLU A 24 13.71 -18.79 -3.18
CA GLU A 24 14.00 -18.88 -4.62
C GLU A 24 12.97 -18.12 -5.44
N ALA A 25 11.69 -18.22 -5.08
CA ALA A 25 10.61 -17.47 -5.72
C ALA A 25 10.85 -15.96 -5.58
N VAL A 26 11.14 -15.47 -4.37
CA VAL A 26 11.42 -14.05 -4.11
C VAL A 26 12.65 -13.57 -4.88
N GLU A 27 13.73 -14.34 -4.94
CA GLU A 27 14.92 -13.97 -5.72
C GLU A 27 14.63 -13.84 -7.22
N GLN A 28 13.86 -14.77 -7.78
CA GLN A 28 13.50 -14.76 -9.20
C GLN A 28 12.54 -13.61 -9.52
N LEU A 29 11.55 -13.35 -8.67
CA LEU A 29 10.64 -12.22 -8.81
C LEU A 29 11.38 -10.87 -8.71
N CYS A 30 12.32 -10.73 -7.76
CA CYS A 30 13.20 -9.57 -7.68
C CYS A 30 14.01 -9.38 -8.98
N ALA A 31 14.52 -10.47 -9.58
CA ALA A 31 15.26 -10.40 -10.84
C ALA A 31 14.38 -9.95 -12.03
N LEU A 32 13.07 -10.21 -11.96
CA LEU A 32 12.07 -9.75 -12.93
C LEU A 32 11.45 -8.38 -12.58
N ASN A 33 11.93 -7.72 -11.51
CA ASN A 33 11.35 -6.48 -10.96
C ASN A 33 9.85 -6.63 -10.60
N ALA A 34 9.45 -7.82 -10.16
CA ALA A 34 8.11 -8.13 -9.67
C ALA A 34 8.04 -7.90 -8.15
N ASP A 35 8.37 -6.67 -7.72
CA ASP A 35 8.63 -6.30 -6.32
C ASP A 35 7.42 -6.57 -5.40
N THR A 36 6.20 -6.33 -5.88
CA THR A 36 4.96 -6.55 -5.11
C THR A 36 4.79 -8.04 -4.77
N PHE A 37 4.86 -8.91 -5.77
CA PHE A 37 4.76 -10.36 -5.57
C PHE A 37 5.90 -10.90 -4.69
N ALA A 38 7.12 -10.39 -4.89
CA ALA A 38 8.27 -10.75 -4.06
C ALA A 38 8.06 -10.37 -2.58
N ALA A 39 7.48 -9.18 -2.33
CA ALA A 39 7.19 -8.73 -0.97
C ALA A 39 6.09 -9.58 -0.31
N ASP A 40 5.03 -9.93 -1.04
CA ASP A 40 3.89 -10.71 -0.51
C ASP A 40 4.30 -12.14 -0.15
N ILE A 41 5.04 -12.82 -1.04
CA ILE A 41 5.58 -14.16 -0.75
C ILE A 41 6.51 -14.13 0.47
N ALA A 42 7.39 -13.12 0.56
CA ALA A 42 8.28 -12.98 1.70
C ALA A 42 7.49 -12.76 3.01
N ALA A 43 6.45 -11.92 2.97
CA ALA A 43 5.59 -11.66 4.13
C ALA A 43 4.85 -12.92 4.58
N LEU A 44 4.26 -13.66 3.65
CA LEU A 44 3.56 -14.91 3.94
C LEU A 44 4.52 -15.93 4.58
N ALA A 45 5.66 -16.18 3.93
CA ALA A 45 6.65 -17.15 4.41
C ALA A 45 7.19 -16.79 5.81
N MET A 46 7.38 -15.50 6.10
CA MET A 46 7.80 -15.03 7.42
C MET A 46 6.70 -15.18 8.49
N SER A 47 5.42 -15.12 8.11
CA SER A 47 4.28 -15.25 9.02
C SER A 47 3.97 -16.69 9.42
N GLU A 48 4.20 -17.65 8.53
CA GLU A 48 3.91 -19.08 8.75
C GLU A 48 4.89 -19.77 9.72
N GLY A 49 6.02 -19.14 10.03
CA GLY A 49 6.92 -19.54 11.11
C GLY A 49 7.73 -20.82 10.87
N ALA A 50 7.61 -21.47 9.70
CA ALA A 50 8.29 -22.73 9.36
C ALA A 50 9.67 -22.55 8.69
N LEU A 51 10.25 -21.34 8.69
CA LEU A 51 11.51 -21.05 8.02
C LEU A 51 12.73 -21.43 8.85
N SER A 52 13.76 -21.95 8.19
CA SER A 52 15.08 -22.06 8.82
C SER A 52 15.61 -20.66 9.18
N PRO A 53 16.45 -20.51 10.22
CA PRO A 53 17.03 -19.20 10.57
C PRO A 53 17.79 -18.54 9.41
N ARG A 54 18.39 -19.36 8.54
CA ARG A 54 19.12 -18.90 7.36
C ARG A 54 18.17 -18.31 6.31
N ASP A 55 17.07 -19.00 6.03
CA ASP A 55 16.10 -18.56 5.03
C ASP A 55 15.33 -17.33 5.52
N ALA A 56 14.97 -17.31 6.81
CA ALA A 56 14.41 -16.13 7.45
C ALA A 56 15.33 -14.91 7.33
N GLN A 57 16.64 -15.07 7.59
CA GLN A 57 17.60 -13.98 7.43
C GLN A 57 17.73 -13.53 5.97
N LYS A 58 17.73 -14.47 5.03
CA LYS A 58 17.84 -14.16 3.61
C LYS A 58 16.61 -13.40 3.09
N LEU A 59 15.41 -13.84 3.44
CA LEU A 59 14.17 -13.14 3.13
C LEU A 59 14.14 -11.73 3.74
N ARG A 60 14.56 -11.57 5.00
CA ARG A 60 14.68 -10.23 5.60
C ARG A 60 15.59 -9.31 4.80
N SER A 61 16.77 -9.79 4.39
CA SER A 61 17.69 -8.98 3.59
C SER A 61 17.15 -8.64 2.19
N LEU A 62 16.38 -9.54 1.57
CA LEU A 62 15.70 -9.28 0.30
C LEU A 62 14.59 -8.23 0.47
N VAL A 63 13.76 -8.36 1.52
CA VAL A 63 12.72 -7.39 1.86
C VAL A 63 13.32 -6.02 2.21
N GLU A 64 14.44 -5.98 2.93
CA GLU A 64 15.18 -4.73 3.19
C GLU A 64 15.69 -4.09 1.90
N ALA A 65 16.12 -4.89 0.91
CA ALA A 65 16.52 -4.37 -0.39
C ALA A 65 15.32 -3.84 -1.18
N LEU A 66 14.19 -4.57 -1.18
CA LEU A 66 12.93 -4.16 -1.82
C LEU A 66 12.34 -2.88 -1.23
N ASN A 67 12.66 -2.55 0.02
CA ASN A 67 12.18 -1.35 0.71
C ASN A 67 13.18 -0.18 0.69
N ARG A 68 14.38 -0.34 0.11
CA ARG A 68 15.35 0.75 0.02
C ARG A 68 14.97 1.75 -1.05
N LEU A 69 15.11 3.03 -0.73
CA LEU A 69 14.98 4.09 -1.71
C LEU A 69 16.17 4.11 -2.67
N SER A 70 15.87 4.28 -3.95
CA SER A 70 16.86 4.66 -4.95
C SER A 70 17.34 6.11 -4.73
N PRO A 71 18.50 6.52 -5.29
CA PRO A 71 18.98 7.90 -5.15
C PRO A 71 17.98 8.95 -5.63
N GLN A 72 17.22 8.64 -6.68
CA GLN A 72 16.20 9.55 -7.22
C GLN A 72 14.97 9.61 -6.31
N GLU A 73 14.53 8.48 -5.76
CA GLU A 73 13.44 8.43 -4.78
C GLU A 73 13.81 9.22 -3.51
N GLU A 74 15.05 9.07 -3.02
CA GLU A 74 15.56 9.81 -1.85
C GLU A 74 15.58 11.34 -2.09
N GLU A 75 15.97 11.76 -3.30
CA GLU A 75 15.94 13.18 -3.69
C GLU A 75 14.51 13.73 -3.70
N ILE A 76 13.57 13.01 -4.31
CA ILE A 76 12.17 13.42 -4.38
C ILE A 76 11.55 13.51 -2.98
N VAL A 77 11.79 12.50 -2.11
CA VAL A 77 11.33 12.51 -0.72
C VAL A 77 11.92 13.69 0.04
N SER A 78 13.22 13.94 -0.09
CA SER A 78 13.90 15.04 0.60
C SER A 78 13.40 16.42 0.15
N ARG A 79 13.20 16.59 -1.17
CA ARG A 79 12.62 17.81 -1.73
C ARG A 79 11.18 18.02 -1.25
N SER A 80 10.37 16.96 -1.27
CA SER A 80 8.98 17.03 -0.84
C SER A 80 8.84 17.43 0.63
N LEU A 81 9.71 16.90 1.49
CA LEU A 81 9.80 17.31 2.91
C LEU A 81 10.18 18.78 3.08
N SER A 82 11.18 19.24 2.31
CA SER A 82 11.65 20.63 2.42
C SER A 82 10.62 21.63 1.93
N GLU A 83 9.83 21.28 0.91
CA GLU A 83 8.84 22.17 0.30
C GLU A 83 7.46 22.04 0.95
N GLY A 84 7.20 20.96 1.69
CA GLY A 84 5.89 20.65 2.23
C GLY A 84 4.87 20.30 1.14
N ALA A 85 5.34 19.80 0.00
CA ALA A 85 4.55 19.58 -1.21
C ALA A 85 5.07 18.35 -2.00
N PRO A 86 4.25 17.69 -2.83
CA PRO A 86 4.58 16.47 -3.57
C PRO A 86 5.47 16.72 -4.80
N SER A 87 6.64 17.34 -4.61
CA SER A 87 7.43 17.94 -5.69
C SER A 87 8.21 16.92 -6.54
N GLY A 88 7.79 16.78 -7.80
CA GLY A 88 8.32 15.81 -8.76
C GLY A 88 7.93 14.37 -8.46
N TRP A 89 6.90 14.19 -7.61
CA TRP A 89 6.36 12.90 -7.21
C TRP A 89 5.63 12.22 -8.38
N GLU A 90 4.63 12.90 -8.93
CA GLU A 90 3.78 12.38 -10.02
C GLU A 90 4.59 12.12 -11.29
N ASP A 91 5.44 13.07 -11.69
CA ASP A 91 6.31 12.93 -12.87
C ASP A 91 7.20 11.69 -12.77
N TYR A 92 7.71 11.39 -11.56
CA TYR A 92 8.51 10.19 -11.34
C TYR A 92 7.68 8.92 -11.48
N LEU A 93 6.51 8.86 -10.85
CA LEU A 93 5.67 7.66 -10.88
C LEU A 93 5.11 7.37 -12.26
N ILE A 94 4.70 8.39 -13.02
CA ILE A 94 4.23 8.26 -14.42
C ILE A 94 5.35 7.74 -15.33
N SER A 95 6.62 7.97 -14.98
CA SER A 95 7.77 7.47 -15.75
C SER A 95 8.07 5.99 -15.53
N LEU A 96 7.46 5.37 -14.52
CA LEU A 96 7.66 3.97 -14.17
C LEU A 96 6.59 3.07 -14.78
N GLU A 97 6.92 1.79 -14.92
CA GLU A 97 5.90 0.75 -15.18
C GLU A 97 4.99 0.61 -13.96
N GLU A 98 3.73 0.20 -14.15
CA GLU A 98 2.68 0.20 -13.12
C GLU A 98 3.07 -0.49 -11.80
N ASP A 99 3.58 -1.73 -11.86
CA ASP A 99 4.05 -2.46 -10.67
C ASP A 99 5.18 -1.74 -9.92
N ARG A 100 6.05 -1.08 -10.68
CA ARG A 100 7.18 -0.33 -10.15
C ARG A 100 6.74 1.00 -9.57
N ALA A 101 5.76 1.66 -10.18
CA ALA A 101 5.16 2.88 -9.69
C ALA A 101 4.52 2.63 -8.31
N PHE A 102 3.75 1.54 -8.18
CA PHE A 102 3.15 1.15 -6.90
C PHE A 102 4.22 0.91 -5.82
N SER A 103 5.23 0.09 -6.13
CA SER A 103 6.30 -0.23 -5.18
C SER A 103 7.14 0.99 -4.79
N ALA A 104 7.47 1.85 -5.75
CA ALA A 104 8.21 3.09 -5.52
C ALA A 104 7.43 4.04 -4.64
N GLN A 105 6.16 4.27 -4.98
CA GLN A 105 5.29 5.13 -4.22
C GLN A 105 5.14 4.64 -2.78
N ARG A 106 5.02 3.31 -2.56
CA ARG A 106 4.90 2.72 -1.21
C ARG A 106 6.13 2.99 -0.36
N ARG A 107 7.32 2.76 -0.92
CA ARG A 107 8.58 3.06 -0.24
C ARG A 107 8.70 4.54 0.08
N MET A 108 8.46 5.40 -0.90
CA MET A 108 8.64 6.83 -0.75
C MET A 108 7.66 7.41 0.28
N ALA A 109 6.40 6.96 0.28
CA ALA A 109 5.39 7.45 1.21
C ALA A 109 5.68 7.00 2.66
N ARG A 110 6.13 5.75 2.86
CA ARG A 110 6.66 5.29 4.16
C ARG A 110 7.86 6.12 4.62
N ALA A 111 8.76 6.48 3.70
CA ALA A 111 9.91 7.31 4.03
C ALA A 111 9.50 8.74 4.44
N LEU A 112 8.50 9.34 3.78
CA LEU A 112 7.92 10.61 4.22
C LEU A 112 7.39 10.52 5.65
N GLN A 113 6.60 9.48 5.92
CA GLN A 113 6.02 9.21 7.25
C GLN A 113 7.11 9.05 8.31
N THR A 114 8.12 8.19 8.07
CA THR A 114 9.24 7.97 9.00
C THR A 114 10.08 9.23 9.23
N LYS A 115 10.20 10.10 8.23
CA LYS A 115 10.94 11.37 8.33
C LYS A 115 10.12 12.51 8.92
N GLY A 116 8.87 12.26 9.34
CA GLY A 116 8.02 13.25 10.01
C GLY A 116 7.39 14.28 9.08
N ALA A 117 7.02 13.88 7.85
CA ALA A 117 6.14 14.67 7.00
C ALA A 117 4.79 14.97 7.68
N SER A 118 4.10 16.02 7.26
CA SER A 118 2.73 16.28 7.71
C SER A 118 1.77 15.18 7.22
N GLU A 119 0.71 14.90 7.99
CA GLU A 119 -0.32 13.91 7.64
C GLU A 119 -0.89 14.18 6.23
N GLY A 120 -1.16 15.45 5.92
CA GLY A 120 -1.66 15.85 4.60
C GLY A 120 -0.69 15.53 3.46
N LEU A 121 0.62 15.75 3.65
CA LEU A 121 1.60 15.40 2.62
C LEU A 121 1.70 13.88 2.44
N VAL A 122 1.66 13.12 3.53
CA VAL A 122 1.64 11.64 3.49
C VAL A 122 0.40 11.15 2.77
N LEU A 123 -0.77 11.73 3.07
CA LEU A 123 -2.04 11.39 2.42
C LEU A 123 -2.03 11.70 0.93
N TYR A 124 -1.61 12.91 0.52
CA TYR A 124 -1.49 13.29 -0.90
C TYR A 124 -0.66 12.26 -1.68
N CYS A 125 0.55 12.01 -1.20
CA CYS A 125 1.54 11.16 -1.85
C CYS A 125 1.12 9.69 -1.93
N SER A 126 0.11 9.29 -1.16
CA SER A 126 -0.38 7.91 -1.07
C SER A 126 -1.67 7.70 -1.85
N VAL A 127 -2.51 8.74 -1.93
CA VAL A 127 -3.80 8.70 -2.63
C VAL A 127 -3.64 8.94 -4.14
N VAL A 128 -2.81 9.90 -4.55
CA VAL A 128 -2.85 10.46 -5.93
C VAL A 128 -2.28 9.53 -7.02
N PRO A 129 -1.71 8.37 -6.67
CA PRO A 129 -1.60 7.23 -7.58
C PRO A 129 -2.15 5.87 -7.06
N GLY A 130 -2.76 5.80 -5.87
CA GLY A 130 -3.55 4.62 -5.45
C GLY A 130 -2.84 3.52 -4.63
N ILE A 131 -2.16 3.86 -3.52
CA ILE A 131 -1.73 2.83 -2.54
C ILE A 131 -2.75 2.71 -1.42
N ILE A 132 -3.86 2.10 -1.77
CA ILE A 132 -4.98 1.81 -0.88
C ILE A 132 -4.61 0.99 0.38
N PRO A 133 -3.76 -0.06 0.30
CA PRO A 133 -3.44 -0.90 1.47
C PRO A 133 -2.59 -0.20 2.54
N GLU A 134 -1.70 0.71 2.14
CA GLU A 134 -0.86 1.44 3.11
C GLU A 134 -1.65 2.52 3.84
N ILE A 135 -2.52 3.23 3.12
CA ILE A 135 -3.42 4.24 3.72
C ILE A 135 -4.27 3.57 4.79
N SER A 136 -4.81 2.40 4.48
CA SER A 136 -5.58 1.57 5.41
C SER A 136 -4.83 1.27 6.71
N GLY A 137 -3.57 0.81 6.63
CA GLY A 137 -2.75 0.57 7.81
C GLY A 137 -2.43 1.84 8.62
N TRP A 138 -2.21 2.97 7.95
CA TRP A 138 -1.95 4.26 8.61
C TRP A 138 -3.19 4.91 9.24
N LEU A 139 -4.38 4.55 8.77
CA LEU A 139 -5.61 4.89 9.46
C LEU A 139 -5.77 4.03 10.71
N ASP A 140 -5.47 2.73 10.61
CA ASP A 140 -5.60 1.81 11.73
C ASP A 140 -4.58 2.11 12.86
N ASP A 141 -3.39 2.62 12.53
CA ASP A 141 -2.36 2.99 13.52
C ASP A 141 -2.45 4.44 14.04
N GLY A 142 -3.41 5.22 13.55
CA GLY A 142 -3.64 6.62 13.96
C GLY A 142 -2.67 7.64 13.36
N THR A 143 -1.89 7.27 12.34
CA THR A 143 -1.03 8.19 11.58
C THR A 143 -1.83 9.21 10.76
N LEU A 144 -3.07 8.89 10.40
CA LEU A 144 -3.98 9.78 9.66
C LEU A 144 -5.26 10.04 10.47
N SER A 145 -5.60 11.32 10.63
CA SER A 145 -6.82 11.78 11.33
C SER A 145 -7.99 12.04 10.37
N VAL A 146 -9.23 12.04 10.90
CA VAL A 146 -10.44 12.43 10.14
C VAL A 146 -10.30 13.85 9.59
N GLU A 147 -9.76 14.77 10.39
CA GLU A 147 -9.57 16.17 10.03
C GLU A 147 -8.70 16.29 8.75
N THR A 148 -7.59 15.55 8.69
CA THR A 148 -6.72 15.50 7.50
C THR A 148 -7.47 14.97 6.27
N VAL A 149 -8.31 13.94 6.43
CA VAL A 149 -9.12 13.38 5.33
C VAL A 149 -10.15 14.41 4.83
N GLU A 150 -10.79 15.15 5.73
CA GLU A 150 -11.76 16.20 5.39
C GLU A 150 -11.14 17.39 4.66
N GLU A 151 -9.95 17.82 5.09
CA GLU A 151 -9.21 18.87 4.39
C GLU A 151 -8.87 18.43 2.96
N PHE A 152 -8.48 17.18 2.78
CA PHE A 152 -8.13 16.63 1.48
C PHE A 152 -9.33 16.39 0.56
N GLU A 153 -10.47 15.98 1.11
CA GLU A 153 -11.73 15.86 0.37
C GLU A 153 -12.07 17.17 -0.35
N GLN A 154 -11.86 18.32 0.30
CA GLN A 154 -12.11 19.63 -0.30
C GLN A 154 -11.21 19.92 -1.50
N THR A 155 -9.98 19.39 -1.50
CA THR A 155 -9.01 19.58 -2.59
C THR A 155 -9.23 18.65 -3.77
N SER A 156 -9.87 17.50 -3.55
CA SER A 156 -10.12 16.47 -4.56
C SER A 156 -11.54 15.92 -4.46
N PRO A 157 -12.58 16.76 -4.68
CA PRO A 157 -13.97 16.38 -4.50
C PRO A 157 -14.46 15.29 -5.46
N GLN A 158 -13.69 14.98 -6.51
CA GLN A 158 -13.99 13.93 -7.47
C GLN A 158 -13.80 12.51 -6.92
N LEU A 159 -13.08 12.33 -5.81
CA LEU A 159 -12.80 11.02 -5.21
C LEU A 159 -13.77 10.69 -4.05
N VAL A 160 -15.05 11.04 -4.18
CA VAL A 160 -16.07 10.92 -3.11
C VAL A 160 -16.10 9.52 -2.48
N GLY A 161 -16.11 8.47 -3.30
CA GLY A 161 -16.15 7.09 -2.83
C GLY A 161 -14.94 6.71 -1.96
N LEU A 162 -13.75 7.21 -2.31
CA LEU A 162 -12.54 7.04 -1.50
C LEU A 162 -12.67 7.75 -0.15
N TRP A 163 -13.02 9.04 -0.15
CA TRP A 163 -13.09 9.83 1.08
C TRP A 163 -14.10 9.27 2.07
N LEU A 164 -15.27 8.90 1.60
CA LEU A 164 -16.30 8.27 2.44
C LEU A 164 -15.83 6.91 3.00
N THR A 165 -15.10 6.12 2.22
CA THR A 165 -14.55 4.84 2.68
C THR A 165 -13.46 5.05 3.74
N LEU A 166 -12.56 6.00 3.54
CA LEU A 166 -11.50 6.33 4.51
C LEU A 166 -12.10 6.82 5.83
N LYS A 167 -13.09 7.71 5.78
CA LYS A 167 -13.82 8.16 6.98
C LYS A 167 -14.51 7.00 7.68
N ALA A 168 -15.20 6.13 6.94
CA ALA A 168 -15.84 4.95 7.52
C ALA A 168 -14.85 4.05 8.26
N ARG A 169 -13.64 3.86 7.71
CA ARG A 169 -12.58 3.09 8.35
C ARG A 169 -12.12 3.75 9.65
N ILE A 170 -11.93 5.07 9.67
CA ILE A 170 -11.53 5.79 10.89
C ILE A 170 -12.63 5.72 11.96
N GLU A 171 -13.89 5.94 11.60
CA GLU A 171 -15.01 5.86 12.54
C GLU A 171 -15.08 4.48 13.20
N TRP A 172 -14.83 3.42 12.42
CA TRP A 172 -14.74 2.07 12.94
C TRP A 172 -13.49 1.82 13.81
N SER A 173 -12.29 2.15 13.32
CA SER A 173 -11.04 1.73 13.95
C SER A 173 -10.58 2.62 15.10
N GLN A 174 -10.89 3.92 15.06
CA GLN A 174 -10.44 4.91 16.05
C GLN A 174 -11.56 5.37 16.98
N ASN A 175 -12.78 5.54 16.46
CA ASN A 175 -13.91 6.07 17.23
C ASN A 175 -14.85 4.97 17.78
N GLU A 176 -14.68 3.73 17.30
CA GLU A 176 -15.55 2.59 17.61
C GLU A 176 -17.05 2.85 17.27
N ASP A 177 -17.33 3.74 16.32
CA ASP A 177 -18.69 4.09 15.88
C ASP A 177 -19.10 3.29 14.63
N GLU A 178 -19.62 2.09 14.88
CA GLU A 178 -20.14 1.20 13.83
C GLU A 178 -21.29 1.83 13.02
N VAL A 179 -22.13 2.64 13.66
CA VAL A 179 -23.34 3.17 13.02
C VAL A 179 -22.94 4.22 11.99
N GLU A 180 -22.05 5.14 12.36
CA GLU A 180 -21.53 6.15 11.45
C GLU A 180 -20.71 5.51 10.34
N ALA A 181 -19.84 4.53 10.67
CA ALA A 181 -19.05 3.80 9.68
C ALA A 181 -19.92 3.11 8.61
N LEU A 182 -21.00 2.43 9.02
CA LEU A 182 -21.94 1.80 8.09
C LEU A 182 -22.75 2.82 7.29
N ALA A 183 -23.10 3.96 7.87
CA ALA A 183 -23.79 5.04 7.17
C ALA A 183 -22.91 5.62 6.05
N LEU A 184 -21.64 5.88 6.35
CA LEU A 184 -20.65 6.36 5.40
C LEU A 184 -20.41 5.36 4.27
N LEU A 185 -20.23 4.07 4.57
CA LEU A 185 -20.09 3.03 3.53
C LEU A 185 -21.32 2.93 2.63
N ARG A 186 -22.51 3.09 3.19
CA ARG A 186 -23.73 3.05 2.38
C ARG A 186 -23.78 4.18 1.36
N VAL A 187 -23.34 5.38 1.74
CA VAL A 187 -23.24 6.50 0.80
C VAL A 187 -22.09 6.27 -0.20
N ALA A 188 -20.97 5.73 0.27
CA ALA A 188 -19.81 5.44 -0.58
C ALA A 188 -20.16 4.47 -1.73
N GLU A 189 -21.07 3.51 -1.51
CA GLU A 189 -21.49 2.50 -2.49
C GLU A 189 -22.00 3.11 -3.80
N ASP A 190 -22.66 4.28 -3.75
CA ASP A 190 -23.15 5.01 -4.93
C ASP A 190 -22.04 5.76 -5.68
N HIS A 191 -20.83 5.81 -5.11
CA HIS A 191 -19.69 6.60 -5.59
C HIS A 191 -18.42 5.77 -5.83
N ILE A 192 -18.50 4.44 -5.77
CA ILE A 192 -17.35 3.55 -6.02
C ILE A 192 -16.98 3.57 -7.50
N ASP A 193 -15.70 3.74 -7.76
CA ASP A 193 -15.07 3.52 -9.05
C ASP A 193 -14.10 2.32 -8.97
N PRO A 194 -13.66 1.76 -10.11
CA PRO A 194 -12.74 0.62 -10.11
C PRO A 194 -11.48 0.84 -9.26
N GLY A 195 -10.95 2.07 -9.22
CA GLY A 195 -9.77 2.44 -8.45
C GLY A 195 -10.00 2.49 -6.94
N THR A 196 -11.25 2.60 -6.48
CA THR A 196 -11.62 2.68 -5.04
C THR A 196 -12.35 1.44 -4.52
N SER A 197 -12.67 0.50 -5.42
CA SER A 197 -13.42 -0.72 -5.11
C SER A 197 -12.74 -1.64 -4.09
N ALA A 198 -11.40 -1.73 -4.12
CA ALA A 198 -10.64 -2.60 -3.23
C ALA A 198 -10.70 -2.12 -1.77
N ILE A 199 -10.47 -0.83 -1.51
CA ILE A 199 -10.53 -0.27 -0.14
C ILE A 199 -11.94 -0.35 0.44
N PHE A 200 -12.94 -0.15 -0.41
CA PHE A 200 -14.33 -0.28 -0.03
C PHE A 200 -14.65 -1.72 0.40
N ALA A 201 -14.28 -2.70 -0.41
CA ALA A 201 -14.52 -4.11 -0.11
C ALA A 201 -13.81 -4.56 1.17
N GLU A 202 -12.56 -4.14 1.36
CA GLU A 202 -11.78 -4.43 2.57
C GLU A 202 -12.44 -3.81 3.81
N THR A 203 -12.79 -2.52 3.77
CA THR A 203 -13.41 -1.81 4.90
C THR A 203 -14.78 -2.39 5.23
N LYS A 204 -15.58 -2.73 4.21
CA LYS A 204 -16.87 -3.40 4.39
C LYS A 204 -16.72 -4.78 5.03
N ALA A 205 -15.71 -5.56 4.63
CA ALA A 205 -15.42 -6.86 5.22
C ALA A 205 -14.94 -6.72 6.68
N LEU A 206 -14.09 -5.72 6.96
CA LEU A 206 -13.59 -5.43 8.29
C LEU A 206 -14.74 -5.12 9.26
N ILE A 207 -15.61 -4.17 8.91
CA ILE A 207 -16.77 -3.81 9.74
C ILE A 207 -17.73 -5.01 9.88
N ALA A 208 -17.98 -5.76 8.80
CA ALA A 208 -18.83 -6.94 8.85
C ALA A 208 -18.27 -8.09 9.72
N SER A 209 -16.94 -8.19 9.83
CA SER A 209 -16.26 -9.15 10.71
C SER A 209 -16.25 -8.73 12.18
N GLY A 210 -16.58 -7.48 12.46
CA GLY A 210 -16.54 -6.86 13.77
C GLY A 210 -17.73 -7.20 14.68
N ARG A 211 -17.72 -8.41 15.28
CA ARG A 211 -18.13 -8.70 16.68
C ARG A 211 -17.92 -10.15 17.16
N ASP A 212 -16.99 -10.92 16.59
CA ASP A 212 -16.64 -12.26 17.07
C ASP A 212 -15.19 -12.36 17.63
N ALA A 213 -14.74 -11.34 18.37
CA ALA A 213 -13.52 -11.39 19.20
C ALA A 213 -13.83 -10.98 20.65
#